data_AF-A0A433PUC2-F1
#
_entry.id   AF-A0A433PUC2-F1
#
_cell.length_a   1.000
_cell.length_b   1.000
_cell.length_c   1.000
_cell.angle_alpha   90.00
_cell.angle_beta   90.00
_cell.angle_gamma   90.00
#
_symmetry.space_group_name_H-M   'P 1'
#
loop_
_entity.id
_entity.type
_entity.pdbx_description
1 polymer ?
#
loop_
_entity_poly.entity_id
_entity_poly.type
_entity_poly.pdbx_seq_one_letter_code
_entity_poly.pdbx_strand_id
1 'polypeptide(L)'
;MSKSRRSWQERSQHSHDDVSAAALRFQSATQSTDARQVNSANTTRNFVRRHISLTPSVIMELPQNWEVRHSRTYNKDYYFNTLTKESRWDPPPMGENERIRASHLLIKHKDSRRPSSWREEKITRTKDQALEILEAHQLRIESGETSLSAVATTESDCSSAKRGGDLGLFERGQMQKPFEDAAFALAVGQLSQPVFTDSGVHLILRTA
;
A
#
# COMPACT_ATOMS: atom_id res chain seq x y z
N MET A 1 62.39 -11.89 -34.68
CA MET A 1 63.10 -11.36 -33.50
C MET A 1 62.07 -11.15 -32.39
N SER A 2 61.72 -12.17 -31.59
CA SER A 2 62.35 -12.63 -30.33
C SER A 2 62.49 -11.56 -29.24
N LYS A 3 61.67 -11.70 -28.18
CA LYS A 3 61.98 -11.72 -26.71
C LYS A 3 60.67 -11.51 -25.92
N SER A 4 60.13 -12.50 -25.20
CA SER A 4 60.49 -13.00 -23.85
C SER A 4 59.54 -12.43 -22.78
N ARG A 5 58.53 -13.18 -22.30
CA ARG A 5 58.47 -14.04 -21.07
C ARG A 5 58.58 -13.31 -19.71
N ARG A 6 57.56 -13.52 -18.85
CA ARG A 6 57.54 -13.85 -17.38
C ARG A 6 56.14 -13.53 -16.83
N SER A 7 55.21 -14.46 -16.63
CA SER A 7 55.03 -15.42 -15.51
C SER A 7 55.47 -14.92 -14.12
N TRP A 8 54.48 -14.65 -13.27
CA TRP A 8 54.58 -14.76 -11.81
C TRP A 8 53.34 -15.48 -11.30
N GLN A 9 53.56 -16.69 -10.79
CA GLN A 9 52.63 -17.51 -10.00
C GLN A 9 52.93 -17.29 -8.51
N GLU A 10 52.00 -17.78 -7.66
CA GLU A 10 52.12 -18.10 -6.23
C GLU A 10 52.03 -16.90 -5.25
N ARG A 11 51.39 -16.95 -4.08
CA ARG A 11 50.83 -17.97 -3.17
C ARG A 11 50.02 -17.15 -2.12
N SER A 12 48.86 -17.55 -1.60
CA SER A 12 48.76 -18.37 -0.38
C SER A 12 47.29 -18.55 0.03
N GLN A 13 46.94 -19.80 0.28
CA GLN A 13 45.79 -20.24 1.08
C GLN A 13 46.08 -20.09 2.58
N HIS A 14 45.05 -19.69 3.33
CA HIS A 14 44.82 -19.83 4.78
C HIS A 14 43.32 -19.54 4.96
N SER A 15 42.50 -20.19 5.78
CA SER A 15 42.64 -21.32 6.69
C SER A 15 41.20 -21.83 6.89
N HIS A 16 41.02 -23.14 6.86
CA HIS A 16 39.83 -23.80 7.40
C HIS A 16 39.92 -23.73 8.92
N ASP A 17 38.85 -23.29 9.59
CA ASP A 17 38.57 -23.70 10.96
C ASP A 17 37.08 -23.98 11.11
N ASP A 18 36.81 -25.24 11.37
CA ASP A 18 35.53 -25.91 11.59
C ASP A 18 35.45 -26.19 13.09
N VAL A 19 34.38 -25.75 13.76
CA VAL A 19 34.04 -26.24 15.12
C VAL A 19 32.52 -26.13 15.36
N SER A 20 31.85 -27.23 15.04
CA SER A 20 31.05 -28.05 15.97
C SER A 20 29.97 -27.40 16.86
N ALA A 21 28.73 -27.72 16.51
CA ALA A 21 27.74 -28.45 17.32
C ALA A 21 27.61 -28.20 18.85
N ALA A 22 26.42 -27.75 19.27
CA ALA A 22 25.77 -28.13 20.53
C ALA A 22 24.25 -27.91 20.37
N ALA A 23 23.45 -28.97 20.17
CA ALA A 23 22.91 -29.88 21.19
C ALA A 23 21.63 -29.37 21.88
N LEU A 24 20.53 -29.95 21.43
CA LEU A 24 19.22 -30.09 22.07
C LEU A 24 19.30 -30.49 23.55
N ARG A 25 18.40 -29.94 24.39
CA ARG A 25 17.73 -30.58 25.55
C ARG A 25 16.72 -29.58 26.18
N PHE A 26 15.42 -29.89 26.15
CA PHE A 26 14.65 -30.58 27.22
C PHE A 26 14.31 -29.66 28.41
N GLN A 27 13.04 -29.25 28.53
CA GLN A 27 12.10 -29.72 29.57
C GLN A 27 10.89 -28.78 29.73
N SER A 28 9.73 -29.42 29.60
CA SER A 28 8.40 -29.05 30.04
C SER A 28 8.33 -28.80 31.56
N ALA A 29 7.56 -27.79 31.97
CA ALA A 29 7.03 -27.68 33.33
C ALA A 29 5.53 -27.34 33.27
N THR A 30 4.73 -28.37 33.54
CA THR A 30 3.32 -28.35 33.90
C THR A 30 3.16 -28.10 35.40
N GLN A 31 2.28 -27.20 35.79
CA GLN A 31 1.59 -27.09 37.11
C GLN A 31 0.36 -26.21 36.79
N SER A 32 -0.91 -26.63 36.72
CA SER A 32 -1.77 -27.50 37.53
C SER A 32 -1.85 -27.11 39.00
N THR A 33 -3.10 -27.09 39.51
CA THR A 33 -3.64 -26.62 40.81
C THR A 33 -4.03 -25.13 40.80
N ASP A 34 -5.20 -24.69 41.26
CA ASP A 34 -6.26 -25.37 41.98
C ASP A 34 -7.60 -24.66 41.74
N ALA A 35 -8.66 -25.44 41.66
CA ALA A 35 -10.04 -24.97 41.58
C ALA A 35 -10.56 -24.74 43.00
N ARG A 36 -11.15 -23.56 43.27
CA ARG A 36 -12.18 -23.45 44.30
C ARG A 36 -13.22 -22.37 43.97
N GLN A 37 -14.39 -22.92 43.73
CA GLN A 37 -15.70 -22.36 43.45
C GLN A 37 -16.35 -21.87 44.76
N VAL A 38 -17.11 -20.77 44.71
CA VAL A 38 -18.49 -20.58 45.23
C VAL A 38 -18.93 -19.14 44.91
N ASN A 39 -19.82 -18.94 43.93
CA ASN A 39 -21.28 -18.79 44.05
C ASN A 39 -21.75 -17.50 44.74
N SER A 40 -22.33 -16.58 43.96
CA SER A 40 -23.66 -16.07 44.27
C SER A 40 -24.33 -15.49 43.04
N ALA A 41 -25.58 -15.91 42.85
CA ALA A 41 -26.51 -15.54 41.81
C ALA A 41 -26.77 -14.03 41.71
N ASN A 42 -27.03 -13.56 40.49
CA ASN A 42 -28.22 -12.75 40.28
C ASN A 42 -28.83 -13.00 38.90
N THR A 43 -30.03 -13.54 38.97
CA THR A 43 -30.94 -13.91 37.89
C THR A 43 -31.64 -12.65 37.38
N THR A 44 -31.47 -12.33 36.10
CA THR A 44 -32.56 -11.71 35.31
C THR A 44 -32.55 -12.32 33.92
N ARG A 45 -33.55 -13.17 33.68
CA ARG A 45 -33.98 -13.67 32.37
C ARG A 45 -34.12 -12.50 31.39
N ASN A 46 -33.60 -12.65 30.17
CA ASN A 46 -34.28 -12.16 28.98
C ASN A 46 -33.93 -12.99 27.74
N PHE A 47 -34.93 -13.78 27.34
CA PHE A 47 -35.31 -14.20 26.00
C PHE A 47 -34.24 -14.39 24.92
N VAL A 48 -34.04 -15.66 24.58
CA VAL A 48 -33.44 -16.13 23.34
C VAL A 48 -34.25 -15.63 22.15
N ARG A 49 -33.70 -14.67 21.39
CA ARG A 49 -34.05 -14.49 19.99
C ARG A 49 -32.93 -15.12 19.16
N ARG A 50 -33.22 -16.27 18.55
CA ARG A 50 -32.44 -16.80 17.45
C ARG A 50 -32.38 -15.73 16.36
N HIS A 51 -31.25 -15.05 16.22
CA HIS A 51 -30.92 -14.37 14.98
C HIS A 51 -29.87 -15.22 14.28
N ILE A 52 -30.36 -15.81 13.19
CA ILE A 52 -29.65 -16.53 12.16
C ILE A 52 -28.55 -15.60 11.63
N SER A 53 -27.34 -16.16 11.47
CA SER A 53 -26.16 -15.52 10.92
C SER A 53 -26.47 -14.86 9.57
N LEU A 54 -26.19 -13.56 9.45
CA LEU A 54 -26.02 -12.89 8.16
C LEU A 54 -24.73 -12.06 8.24
N THR A 55 -23.96 -12.17 7.18
CA THR A 55 -22.55 -11.77 6.94
C THR A 55 -22.16 -10.36 7.38
N PRO A 56 -20.85 -10.06 7.59
CA PRO A 56 -20.38 -8.69 7.75
C PRO A 56 -20.56 -7.94 6.44
N SER A 57 -21.74 -7.36 6.25
CA SER A 57 -21.96 -6.37 5.20
C SER A 57 -21.05 -5.20 5.51
N VAL A 58 -20.08 -5.01 4.62
CA VAL A 58 -19.22 -3.84 4.49
C VAL A 58 -19.98 -2.61 4.98
N ILE A 59 -19.52 -2.02 6.08
CA ILE A 59 -19.91 -0.66 6.46
C ILE A 59 -19.37 0.19 5.31
N MET A 60 -20.21 0.47 4.30
CA MET A 60 -19.94 1.47 3.28
C MET A 60 -19.94 2.80 4.01
N GLU A 61 -18.77 3.22 4.48
CA GLU A 61 -18.61 4.59 4.99
C GLU A 61 -18.96 5.54 3.86
N LEU A 62 -19.98 6.37 4.08
CA LEU A 62 -20.38 7.35 3.09
C LEU A 62 -19.30 8.43 2.96
N PRO A 63 -19.16 9.04 1.76
CA PRO A 63 -18.15 10.05 1.55
C PRO A 63 -18.39 11.26 2.46
N GLN A 64 -17.34 11.99 2.81
CA GLN A 64 -17.45 13.17 3.67
C GLN A 64 -18.52 14.12 3.13
N ASN A 65 -19.46 14.53 4.00
CA ASN A 65 -20.62 15.38 3.71
C ASN A 65 -21.83 14.70 3.05
N TRP A 66 -21.86 13.38 2.93
CA TRP A 66 -23.07 12.63 2.53
C TRP A 66 -23.72 11.95 3.74
N GLU A 67 -25.03 12.08 3.86
CA GLU A 67 -25.83 11.40 4.88
C GLU A 67 -27.04 10.70 4.28
N VAL A 68 -27.48 9.61 4.90
CA VAL A 68 -28.74 8.94 4.52
C VAL A 68 -29.91 9.69 5.17
N ARG A 69 -30.87 10.10 4.35
CA ARG A 69 -32.16 10.68 4.77
C ARG A 69 -33.31 9.80 4.30
N HIS A 70 -34.42 9.86 5.04
CA HIS A 70 -35.62 9.11 4.71
C HIS A 70 -36.68 9.99 4.07
N SER A 71 -37.14 9.64 2.86
CA SER A 71 -38.22 10.36 2.18
C SER A 71 -39.58 9.85 2.65
N ARG A 72 -40.39 10.71 3.26
CA ARG A 72 -41.77 10.38 3.68
C ARG A 72 -42.72 10.17 2.50
N THR A 73 -42.47 10.85 1.37
CA THR A 73 -43.32 10.79 0.17
C THR A 73 -43.14 9.47 -0.58
N TYR A 74 -41.90 9.00 -0.71
CA TYR A 74 -41.56 7.79 -1.46
C TYR A 74 -41.27 6.58 -0.55
N ASN A 75 -41.35 6.77 0.78
CA ASN A 75 -41.02 5.78 1.81
C ASN A 75 -39.69 5.06 1.53
N LYS A 76 -38.67 5.81 1.09
CA LYS A 76 -37.39 5.30 0.61
C LYS A 76 -36.24 6.17 1.12
N ASP A 77 -35.14 5.51 1.46
CA ASP A 77 -33.89 6.18 1.82
C ASP A 77 -33.23 6.80 0.59
N TYR A 78 -32.65 7.98 0.78
CA TYR A 78 -31.89 8.71 -0.22
C TYR A 78 -30.64 9.31 0.41
N TYR A 79 -29.63 9.56 -0.41
CA TYR A 79 -28.38 10.18 0.01
C TYR A 79 -28.47 11.68 -0.22
N PHE A 80 -28.11 12.45 0.80
CA PHE A 80 -28.13 13.90 0.79
C PHE A 80 -26.73 14.44 1.04
N ASN A 81 -26.28 15.34 0.17
CA ASN A 81 -25.03 16.06 0.36
C ASN A 81 -25.27 17.33 1.18
N THR A 82 -24.69 17.42 2.37
CA THR A 82 -24.89 18.55 3.29
C THR A 82 -24.23 19.84 2.81
N LEU A 83 -23.19 19.74 1.98
CA LEU A 83 -22.44 20.86 1.40
C LEU A 83 -23.14 21.40 0.14
N THR A 84 -23.38 20.55 -0.86
CA THR A 84 -23.94 20.95 -2.16
C THR A 84 -25.47 21.03 -2.19
N LYS A 85 -26.15 20.53 -1.14
CA LYS A 85 -27.62 20.38 -1.05
C LYS A 85 -28.23 19.45 -2.09
N GLU A 86 -27.41 18.63 -2.73
CA GLU A 86 -27.86 17.64 -3.70
C GLU A 86 -28.50 16.43 -3.02
N SER A 87 -29.52 15.84 -3.65
CA SER A 87 -30.18 14.60 -3.20
C SER A 87 -30.13 13.57 -4.31
N ARG A 88 -29.82 12.31 -3.99
CA ARG A 88 -29.81 11.19 -4.95
C ARG A 88 -30.31 9.90 -4.33
N TRP A 89 -30.90 9.05 -5.16
CA TRP A 89 -31.44 7.75 -4.72
C TRP A 89 -30.40 6.63 -4.71
N ASP A 90 -29.37 6.76 -5.56
CA ASP A 90 -28.26 5.82 -5.65
C ASP A 90 -27.10 6.28 -4.75
N PRO A 91 -26.29 5.35 -4.21
CA PRO A 91 -25.15 5.70 -3.36
C PRO A 91 -24.23 6.70 -4.08
N PRO A 92 -23.85 7.81 -3.43
CA PRO A 92 -22.89 8.73 -4.02
C PRO A 92 -21.58 7.98 -4.27
N PRO A 93 -20.91 8.18 -5.42
CA PRO A 93 -19.54 7.75 -5.55
C PRO A 93 -18.73 8.39 -4.43
N MET A 94 -17.77 7.63 -3.91
CA MET A 94 -16.78 8.11 -2.96
C MET A 94 -16.11 9.39 -3.47
N GLY A 95 -16.61 10.56 -3.05
CA GLY A 95 -15.96 11.86 -3.29
C GLY A 95 -16.08 12.43 -4.70
N GLU A 96 -17.29 12.58 -5.27
CA GLU A 96 -17.49 13.22 -6.60
C GLU A 96 -16.91 14.65 -6.73
N ASN A 97 -16.65 15.35 -5.62
CA ASN A 97 -16.00 16.66 -5.62
C ASN A 97 -14.74 16.69 -4.75
N GLU A 98 -14.19 15.52 -4.40
CA GLU A 98 -12.96 15.45 -3.62
C GLU A 98 -11.77 15.61 -4.56
N ARG A 99 -11.03 16.71 -4.37
CA ARG A 99 -9.74 16.93 -5.01
C ARG A 99 -8.66 16.52 -4.04
N ILE A 100 -7.85 15.54 -4.42
CA ILE A 100 -6.69 15.12 -3.62
C ILE A 100 -5.42 15.63 -4.26
N ARG A 101 -4.38 15.85 -3.47
CA ARG A 101 -3.03 16.06 -3.97
C ARG A 101 -2.22 14.82 -3.67
N ALA A 102 -1.49 14.31 -4.66
CA ALA A 102 -0.58 13.20 -4.43
C ALA A 102 0.74 13.38 -5.17
N SER A 103 1.78 12.80 -4.60
CA SER A 103 3.07 12.59 -5.24
C SER A 103 3.24 11.11 -5.55
N HIS A 104 4.01 10.79 -6.59
CA HIS A 104 4.32 9.41 -6.91
C HIS A 104 5.77 9.16 -7.34
N LEU A 105 6.21 7.94 -7.14
CA LEU A 105 7.38 7.35 -7.77
C LEU A 105 6.89 6.32 -8.79
N LEU A 106 7.28 6.46 -10.06
CA LEU A 106 6.95 5.51 -11.12
C LEU A 106 8.21 4.79 -11.58
N ILE A 107 8.20 3.46 -11.51
CA ILE A 107 9.21 2.62 -12.15
C ILE A 107 8.57 1.88 -13.32
N LYS A 108 9.05 2.16 -14.53
CA LYS A 108 8.56 1.48 -15.74
C LYS A 108 9.27 0.14 -15.94
N HIS A 109 8.61 -0.72 -16.71
CA HIS A 109 9.14 -2.00 -17.18
C HIS A 109 8.93 -2.13 -18.69
N LYS A 110 9.47 -3.19 -19.29
CA LYS A 110 9.39 -3.48 -20.73
C LYS A 110 7.96 -3.54 -21.27
N ASP A 111 6.99 -3.97 -20.44
CA ASP A 111 5.58 -4.10 -20.81
C ASP A 111 4.75 -2.84 -20.48
N SER A 112 5.38 -1.76 -20.00
CA SER A 112 4.69 -0.48 -19.83
C SER A 112 4.27 0.07 -21.20
N ARG A 113 3.09 0.71 -21.28
CA ARG A 113 2.53 1.28 -22.52
C ARG A 113 3.48 2.18 -23.31
N ARG A 114 4.46 2.79 -22.62
CA ARG A 114 5.53 3.59 -23.21
C ARG A 114 6.84 3.32 -22.45
N PRO A 115 7.63 2.30 -22.86
CA PRO A 115 8.81 1.82 -22.14
C PRO A 115 10.03 2.72 -22.44
N SER A 116 9.88 4.00 -22.14
CA SER A 116 10.86 5.06 -22.36
C SER A 116 10.58 6.20 -21.38
N SER A 117 11.61 6.80 -20.80
CA SER A 117 11.53 7.92 -19.86
C SER A 117 12.62 8.96 -20.14
N TRP A 118 12.65 10.01 -19.33
CA TRP A 118 13.74 11.00 -19.39
C TRP A 118 15.06 10.44 -18.84
N ARG A 119 15.02 9.34 -18.08
CA ARG A 119 16.19 8.65 -17.50
C ARG A 119 16.78 7.65 -18.49
N GLU A 120 15.92 6.99 -19.25
CA GLU A 120 16.32 5.90 -20.14
C GLU A 120 15.46 5.89 -21.41
N GLU A 121 16.12 5.94 -22.57
CA GLU A 121 15.43 5.96 -23.86
C GLU A 121 14.64 4.67 -24.13
N LYS A 122 15.18 3.51 -23.73
CA LYS A 122 14.55 2.20 -23.91
C LYS A 122 14.64 1.35 -22.65
N ILE A 123 13.51 1.13 -22.00
CA ILE A 123 13.40 0.41 -20.73
C ILE A 123 13.22 -1.09 -21.01
N THR A 124 14.16 -1.90 -20.51
CA THR A 124 14.20 -3.36 -20.77
C THR A 124 13.94 -4.24 -19.54
N ARG A 125 13.94 -3.64 -18.34
CA ARG A 125 13.71 -4.35 -17.08
C ARG A 125 12.34 -5.03 -17.03
N THR A 126 12.25 -6.16 -16.34
CA THR A 126 11.00 -6.90 -16.16
C THR A 126 10.08 -6.20 -15.16
N LYS A 127 8.81 -6.62 -15.11
CA LYS A 127 7.85 -6.14 -14.11
C LYS A 127 8.31 -6.46 -12.68
N ASP A 128 8.87 -7.65 -12.46
CA ASP A 128 9.37 -8.06 -11.14
C ASP A 128 10.59 -7.23 -10.72
N GLN A 129 11.52 -6.96 -11.64
CA GLN A 129 12.65 -6.05 -11.36
C GLN A 129 12.17 -4.64 -11.02
N ALA A 130 11.13 -4.14 -11.71
CA ALA A 130 10.56 -2.84 -11.41
C ALA A 130 9.90 -2.82 -10.01
N LEU A 131 9.28 -3.93 -9.60
CA LEU A 131 8.71 -4.09 -8.26
C LEU A 131 9.82 -4.13 -7.19
N GLU A 132 10.87 -4.93 -7.37
CA GLU A 132 12.00 -5.03 -6.44
C GLU A 132 12.67 -3.65 -6.21
N ILE A 133 12.90 -2.89 -7.30
CA ILE A 133 13.45 -1.53 -7.21
C ILE A 133 12.51 -0.63 -6.40
N LEU A 134 11.20 -0.72 -6.65
CA LEU A 134 10.21 0.12 -5.98
C LEU A 134 10.05 -0.24 -4.49
N GLU A 135 10.06 -1.52 -4.14
CA GLU A 135 10.00 -2.01 -2.75
C GLU A 135 11.26 -1.61 -1.97
N ALA A 136 12.44 -1.66 -2.60
CA ALA A 136 13.67 -1.17 -1.99
C ALA A 136 13.59 0.33 -1.65
N HIS A 137 12.98 1.14 -2.53
CA HIS A 137 12.73 2.55 -2.26
C HIS A 137 11.66 2.75 -1.18
N GLN A 138 10.59 1.96 -1.20
CA GLN A 138 9.53 2.01 -0.19
C GLN A 138 10.12 1.79 1.21
N LEU A 139 10.97 0.78 1.40
CA LEU A 139 11.61 0.49 2.69
C LEU A 139 12.46 1.67 3.20
N ARG A 140 13.20 2.34 2.31
CA ARG A 140 14.01 3.51 2.66
C ARG A 140 13.17 4.73 3.02
N ILE A 141 11.99 4.86 2.41
CA ILE A 141 11.03 5.92 2.72
C ILE A 141 10.35 5.65 4.07
N GLU A 142 9.89 4.41 4.30
CA GLU A 142 9.21 4.00 5.54
C GLU A 142 10.15 4.04 6.76
N SER A 143 11.43 3.73 6.57
CA SER A 143 12.45 3.88 7.63
C SER A 143 12.86 5.33 7.89
N GLY A 144 12.42 6.28 7.06
CA GLY A 144 12.78 7.70 7.17
C GLY A 144 14.19 8.04 6.69
N GLU A 145 14.91 7.11 6.05
CA GLU A 145 16.23 7.37 5.46
C GLU A 145 16.16 8.42 4.34
N THR A 146 15.05 8.43 3.59
CA THR A 146 14.80 9.38 2.51
C THR A 146 13.32 9.72 2.39
N SER A 147 12.99 10.71 1.56
CA SER A 147 11.60 11.07 1.25
C SER A 147 11.21 10.59 -0.15
N LEU A 148 9.92 10.35 -0.38
CA LEU A 148 9.41 10.03 -1.71
C LEU A 148 9.78 11.11 -2.73
N SER A 149 9.76 12.38 -2.33
CA SER A 149 10.11 13.50 -3.21
C SER A 149 11.57 13.43 -3.70
N ALA A 150 12.50 13.12 -2.79
CA ALA A 150 13.91 12.98 -3.13
C ALA A 150 14.14 11.81 -4.10
N VAL A 151 13.58 10.64 -3.80
CA VAL A 151 13.69 9.45 -4.67
C VAL A 151 13.02 9.68 -6.02
N ALA A 152 11.82 10.29 -6.03
CA ALA A 152 11.11 10.55 -7.27
C ALA A 152 11.86 11.52 -8.18
N THR A 153 12.65 12.44 -7.63
CA THR A 153 13.46 13.38 -8.42
C THR A 153 14.54 12.67 -9.24
N THR A 154 15.17 11.61 -8.70
CA THR A 154 16.29 10.92 -9.36
C THR A 154 15.88 9.63 -10.06
N GLU A 155 14.90 8.91 -9.49
CA GLU A 155 14.57 7.54 -9.90
C GLU A 155 13.25 7.40 -10.67
N SER A 156 12.35 8.39 -10.60
CA SER A 156 11.03 8.26 -11.26
C SER A 156 11.13 8.36 -12.78
N ASP A 157 10.51 7.41 -13.47
CA ASP A 157 10.37 7.40 -14.93
C ASP A 157 9.23 8.32 -15.43
N CYS A 158 8.58 9.06 -14.53
CA CYS A 158 7.59 10.08 -14.86
C CYS A 158 8.23 11.46 -15.02
N SER A 159 7.64 12.32 -15.87
CA SER A 159 8.07 13.72 -16.01
C SER A 159 7.75 14.59 -14.79
N SER A 160 6.94 14.08 -13.84
CA SER A 160 6.72 14.69 -12.52
C SER A 160 7.97 14.67 -11.64
N ALA A 161 9.01 13.89 -11.98
CA ALA A 161 10.30 13.86 -11.28
C ALA A 161 10.86 15.27 -11.03
N LYS A 162 10.74 16.18 -11.98
CA LYS A 162 11.17 17.60 -11.86
C LYS A 162 10.49 18.39 -10.73
N ARG A 163 9.40 17.86 -10.15
CA ARG A 163 8.66 18.41 -9.01
C ARG A 163 8.65 17.42 -7.83
N GLY A 164 9.64 16.55 -7.72
CA GLY A 164 9.68 15.53 -6.67
C GLY A 164 8.50 14.55 -6.73
N GLY A 165 8.03 14.25 -7.94
CA GLY A 165 6.90 13.34 -8.13
C GLY A 165 5.52 13.95 -7.91
N ASP A 166 5.41 15.24 -7.56
CA ASP A 166 4.12 15.90 -7.33
C ASP A 166 3.27 15.98 -8.61
N LEU A 167 2.06 15.41 -8.53
CA LEU A 167 1.07 15.44 -9.61
C LEU A 167 0.12 16.64 -9.50
N GLY A 168 0.16 17.39 -8.40
CA GLY A 168 -0.79 18.46 -8.12
C GLY A 168 -2.14 17.91 -7.66
N LEU A 169 -3.14 18.80 -7.62
CA LEU A 169 -4.51 18.44 -7.24
C LEU A 169 -5.24 17.81 -8.43
N PHE A 170 -5.80 16.62 -8.23
CA PHE A 170 -6.59 15.92 -9.25
C PHE A 170 -7.89 15.36 -8.67
N GLU A 171 -8.83 15.13 -9.58
CA GLU A 171 -10.15 14.55 -9.33
C GLU A 171 -10.20 13.12 -9.85
N ARG A 172 -11.25 12.38 -9.46
CA ARG A 172 -11.55 11.09 -10.10
C ARG A 172 -11.83 11.28 -11.60
N GLY A 173 -11.49 10.28 -12.40
CA GLY A 173 -11.52 10.28 -13.85
C GLY A 173 -10.27 10.86 -14.52
N GLN A 174 -9.37 11.52 -13.77
CA GLN A 174 -8.18 12.16 -14.36
C GLN A 174 -6.94 11.26 -14.42
N MET A 175 -6.93 10.17 -13.65
CA MET A 175 -5.83 9.20 -13.57
C MET A 175 -6.27 7.81 -14.03
N GLN A 176 -5.31 6.90 -14.28
CA GLN A 176 -5.65 5.50 -14.56
C GLN A 176 -6.36 4.87 -13.36
N LYS A 177 -7.39 4.05 -13.62
CA LYS A 177 -8.30 3.55 -12.57
C LYS A 177 -7.58 2.93 -11.36
N PRO A 178 -6.58 2.04 -11.52
CA PRO A 178 -5.87 1.49 -10.36
C PRO A 178 -5.08 2.53 -9.55
N PHE A 179 -4.54 3.55 -10.22
CA PHE A 179 -3.83 4.65 -9.54
C PHE A 179 -4.80 5.51 -8.74
N GLU A 180 -5.92 5.87 -9.35
CA GLU A 180 -6.97 6.64 -8.70
C GLU A 180 -7.51 5.93 -7.47
N ASP A 181 -7.93 4.67 -7.63
CA ASP A 181 -8.53 3.90 -6.53
C ASP A 181 -7.59 3.81 -5.33
N ALA A 182 -6.30 3.58 -5.59
CA ALA A 182 -5.29 3.59 -4.55
C ALA A 182 -5.09 4.99 -3.93
N ALA A 183 -4.90 6.04 -4.75
CA ALA A 183 -4.61 7.38 -4.25
C ALA A 183 -5.74 7.95 -3.38
N PHE A 184 -7.00 7.73 -3.77
CA PHE A 184 -8.17 8.18 -3.01
C PHE A 184 -8.47 7.33 -1.78
N ALA A 185 -7.97 6.09 -1.72
CA ALA A 185 -8.09 5.26 -0.52
C ALA A 185 -7.07 5.63 0.58
N LEU A 186 -6.05 6.43 0.25
CA LEU A 186 -5.04 6.88 1.21
C LEU A 186 -5.56 8.02 2.08
N ALA A 187 -5.18 8.01 3.36
CA ALA A 187 -5.23 9.18 4.22
C ALA A 187 -4.12 10.18 3.85
N VAL A 188 -4.30 11.46 4.22
CA VAL A 188 -3.26 12.49 4.01
C VAL A 188 -1.99 12.11 4.78
N GLY A 189 -0.86 12.14 4.10
CA GLY A 189 0.45 11.71 4.59
C GLY A 189 0.72 10.20 4.47
N GLN A 190 -0.26 9.41 4.01
CA GLN A 190 -0.10 7.96 3.89
C GLN A 190 0.58 7.57 2.57
N LEU A 191 1.49 6.60 2.68
CA LEU A 191 2.15 5.94 1.57
C LEU A 191 1.37 4.67 1.15
N SER A 192 1.22 4.43 -0.14
CA SER A 192 0.56 3.25 -0.69
C SER A 192 1.46 2.02 -0.67
N GLN A 193 0.84 0.85 -0.88
CA GLN A 193 1.52 -0.33 -1.41
C GLN A 193 1.86 -0.13 -2.91
N PRO A 194 2.68 -1.00 -3.52
CA PRO A 194 2.94 -0.97 -4.96
C PRO A 194 1.65 -1.07 -5.79
N VAL A 195 1.42 -0.09 -6.65
CA VAL A 195 0.23 0.00 -7.53
C VAL A 195 0.63 -0.26 -8.97
N PHE A 196 -0.02 -1.23 -9.61
CA PHE A 196 0.24 -1.56 -11.01
C PHE A 196 -0.71 -0.83 -11.93
N THR A 197 -0.17 -0.21 -12.97
CA THR A 197 -0.94 0.41 -14.05
C THR A 197 -0.30 0.14 -15.40
N ASP A 198 -0.95 0.49 -16.50
CA ASP A 198 -0.37 0.35 -17.84
C ASP A 198 0.90 1.19 -18.00
N SER A 199 1.10 2.19 -17.15
CA SER A 199 2.31 3.01 -17.20
C SER A 199 3.50 2.39 -16.47
N GLY A 200 3.31 1.39 -15.60
CA GLY A 200 4.37 0.80 -14.77
C GLY A 200 3.91 0.52 -13.34
N VAL A 201 4.86 0.43 -12.41
CA VAL A 201 4.61 0.25 -10.97
C VAL A 201 4.77 1.59 -10.27
N HIS A 202 3.82 1.94 -9.39
CA HIS A 202 3.76 3.22 -8.71
C HIS A 202 3.79 3.05 -7.20
N LEU A 203 4.47 3.98 -6.53
CA LEU A 203 4.35 4.22 -5.11
C LEU A 203 3.73 5.60 -4.94
N ILE A 204 2.64 5.70 -4.17
CA ILE A 204 1.81 6.91 -4.09
C ILE A 204 1.85 7.45 -2.66
N LEU A 205 2.04 8.76 -2.52
CA LEU A 205 1.91 9.48 -1.25
C LEU A 205 0.82 10.54 -1.40
N ARG A 206 -0.27 10.44 -0.63
CA ARG A 206 -1.27 11.51 -0.58
C ARG A 206 -0.74 12.66 0.27
N THR A 207 -0.74 13.87 -0.28
CA THR A 207 -0.24 15.09 0.38
C THR A 207 -1.35 16.06 0.78
N ALA A 208 -2.55 15.95 0.20
CA ALA A 208 -3.78 16.64 0.63
C ALA A 208 -5.02 15.82 0.23
#